data_AF-A0A350W406-F1
#
_entry.id   AF-A0A350W406-F1
#
_cell.length_a   1.000
_cell.length_b   1.000
_cell.length_c   1.000
_cell.angle_alpha   90.00
_cell.angle_beta   90.00
_cell.angle_gamma   90.00
#
_symmetry.space_group_name_H-M   'P 1'
#
loop_
_entity.id
_entity.type
_entity.pdbx_description
1 polymer ?
#
loop_
_entity_poly.entity_id
_entity_poly.type
_entity_poly.pdbx_seq_one_letter_code
_entity_poly.pdbx_strand_id
1 'polypeptide(L)'
;MIDEKEVRNLIQQGRQAGFLTYDDIFEHLSISDVSVDEIDGFFMTLNDMGINVLNKQPEEPVAEKQTSESSDEESLKLKMEDPV
;
A
#
# COMPACT_ATOMS: atom_id res chain seq x y z
N MET A 1 -3.43 -13.21 -14.75
CA MET A 1 -4.54 -12.31 -14.34
C MET A 1 -4.87 -12.59 -12.90
N ILE A 2 -4.76 -11.56 -12.06
CA ILE A 2 -5.02 -11.66 -10.63
C ILE A 2 -6.53 -11.83 -10.36
N ASP A 3 -6.91 -12.80 -9.53
CA ASP A 3 -8.30 -13.02 -9.12
C ASP A 3 -8.81 -11.93 -8.15
N GLU A 4 -9.98 -11.35 -8.44
CA GLU A 4 -10.62 -10.33 -7.57
C GLU A 4 -10.85 -10.80 -6.13
N LYS A 5 -11.09 -12.10 -5.94
CA LYS A 5 -11.29 -12.68 -4.60
C LYS A 5 -10.01 -12.62 -3.77
N GLU A 6 -8.89 -12.94 -4.39
CA GLU A 6 -7.57 -12.92 -3.74
C GLU A 6 -7.14 -11.50 -3.40
N VAL A 7 -7.38 -10.55 -4.31
CA VAL A 7 -7.17 -9.11 -4.06
C VAL A 7 -7.97 -8.65 -2.85
N ARG A 8 -9.25 -9.01 -2.77
CA ARG A 8 -10.11 -8.64 -1.64
C ARG A 8 -9.60 -9.23 -0.33
N ASN A 9 -9.15 -10.49 -0.34
CA ASN A 9 -8.59 -11.14 0.85
C ASN A 9 -7.32 -10.45 1.31
N LEU A 10 -6.38 -10.19 0.39
CA LEU A 10 -5.13 -9.49 0.68
C LEU A 10 -5.39 -8.10 1.26
N ILE A 11 -6.26 -7.31 0.64
CA ILE A 11 -6.64 -5.99 1.16
C ILE A 11 -7.22 -6.10 2.57
N GLN A 12 -8.05 -7.11 2.84
CA GLN A 12 -8.65 -7.29 4.15
C GLN A 12 -7.62 -7.66 5.22
N GLN A 13 -6.69 -8.57 4.91
CA GLN A 13 -5.57 -8.91 5.78
C GLN A 13 -4.65 -7.70 6.02
N GLY A 14 -4.23 -7.04 4.93
CA GLY A 14 -3.37 -5.87 4.97
C GLY A 14 -3.97 -4.71 5.75
N ARG A 15 -5.29 -4.51 5.67
CA ARG A 15 -6.00 -3.49 6.45
C ARG A 15 -6.12 -3.86 7.94
N GLN A 16 -6.24 -5.15 8.26
CA GLN A 16 -6.29 -5.60 9.66
C GLN A 16 -4.92 -5.55 10.34
N ALA A 17 -3.87 -5.95 9.61
CA ALA A 17 -2.49 -5.96 10.11
C ALA A 17 -1.79 -4.60 9.97
N GLY A 18 -2.22 -3.76 9.02
CA GLY A 18 -1.55 -2.53 8.60
C GLY A 18 -0.43 -2.77 7.58
N PHE A 19 -0.13 -4.03 7.26
CA PHE A 19 0.89 -4.42 6.30
C PHE A 19 0.56 -5.78 5.67
N LEU A 20 1.19 -6.08 4.54
CA LEU A 20 1.24 -7.40 3.91
C LEU A 20 2.69 -7.81 3.70
N THR A 21 2.96 -9.11 3.73
CA THR A 21 4.28 -9.61 3.35
C THR A 21 4.32 -10.07 1.91
N TYR A 22 5.51 -10.10 1.32
CA TYR A 22 5.67 -10.71 0.00
C TYR A 22 5.17 -12.15 0.02
N ASP A 23 5.47 -12.92 1.08
CA ASP A 23 4.96 -14.28 1.24
C ASP A 23 3.43 -14.33 1.20
N ASP A 24 2.71 -13.44 1.91
CA ASP A 24 1.24 -13.39 1.87
C ASP A 24 0.72 -13.15 0.44
N ILE A 25 1.39 -12.25 -0.28
CA ILE A 25 1.06 -11.89 -1.66
C ILE A 25 1.32 -13.08 -2.58
N PHE A 26 2.48 -13.76 -2.45
CA PHE A 26 2.83 -14.96 -3.21
C PHE A 26 1.95 -16.18 -2.82
N GLU A 27 1.42 -16.23 -1.61
CA GLU A 27 0.57 -17.34 -1.15
C GLU A 27 -0.85 -17.23 -1.70
N HIS A 28 -1.40 -16.01 -1.77
CA HIS A 28 -2.78 -15.78 -2.25
C HIS A 28 -2.84 -15.50 -3.75
N LEU A 29 -1.83 -14.86 -4.33
CA LEU A 29 -1.74 -14.76 -5.77
C LEU A 29 -1.22 -16.09 -6.31
N SER A 30 -1.97 -16.70 -7.25
CA SER A 30 -1.44 -17.78 -8.07
C SER A 30 -0.45 -17.20 -9.08
N ILE A 31 0.76 -16.85 -8.64
CA ILE A 31 1.74 -16.08 -9.42
C ILE A 31 2.29 -16.82 -10.64
N SER A 32 1.87 -18.07 -10.89
CA SER A 32 2.22 -18.79 -12.12
C SER A 32 1.90 -17.99 -13.39
N ASP A 33 0.85 -17.15 -13.34
CA ASP A 33 0.35 -16.41 -14.52
C ASP A 33 0.22 -14.89 -14.27
N VAL A 34 0.92 -14.35 -13.27
CA VAL A 34 0.90 -12.92 -12.95
C VAL A 34 2.17 -12.25 -13.46
N SER A 35 2.01 -11.17 -14.20
CA SER A 35 3.11 -10.37 -14.74
C SER A 35 3.63 -9.34 -13.72
N VAL A 36 4.86 -8.87 -13.93
CA VAL A 36 5.50 -7.87 -13.05
C VAL A 36 4.68 -6.57 -13.00
N ASP A 37 4.14 -6.11 -14.14
CA ASP A 37 3.27 -4.94 -14.21
C ASP A 37 1.99 -5.08 -13.38
N GLU A 38 1.38 -6.27 -13.36
CA GLU A 38 0.18 -6.53 -12.55
C GLU A 38 0.48 -6.47 -11.05
N ILE A 39 1.65 -6.99 -10.63
CA ILE A 39 2.10 -6.92 -9.25
C ILE A 39 2.37 -5.47 -8.84
N ASP A 40 3.01 -4.69 -9.70
CA ASP A 40 3.30 -3.28 -9.43
C ASP A 40 1.99 -2.47 -9.29
N GLY A 41 1.03 -2.70 -10.18
CA GLY A 41 -0.32 -2.09 -10.07
C GLY A 41 -1.05 -2.49 -8.78
N PHE A 42 -0.87 -3.73 -8.32
CA PHE A 42 -1.40 -4.19 -7.05
C PHE A 42 -0.73 -3.47 -5.85
N PHE A 43 0.59 -3.30 -5.86
CA PHE A 43 1.31 -2.55 -4.82
C PHE A 43 0.89 -1.07 -4.77
N MET A 44 0.68 -0.44 -5.91
CA MET A 44 0.14 0.92 -5.97
C MET A 44 -1.24 1.00 -5.33
N THR A 45 -2.10 -0.01 -5.58
CA THR A 45 -3.43 -0.09 -4.96
C THR A 45 -3.33 -0.25 -3.44
N LEU A 46 -2.43 -1.11 -2.96
CA LEU A 46 -2.19 -1.29 -1.52
C LEU A 46 -1.69 0.00 -0.87
N ASN A 47 -0.74 0.69 -1.52
CA ASN A 47 -0.17 1.94 -1.01
C ASN A 47 -1.23 3.06 -0.94
N ASP A 48 -2.09 3.18 -1.95
CA ASP A 48 -3.22 4.13 -1.96
C ASP A 48 -4.22 3.84 -0.81
N MET A 49 -4.34 2.57 -0.41
CA MET A 49 -5.14 2.16 0.74
C MET A 49 -4.41 2.31 2.09
N GLY A 50 -3.14 2.71 2.10
CA GLY A 50 -2.30 2.83 3.30
C GLY A 50 -1.82 1.48 3.86
N ILE A 51 -1.73 0.45 3.02
CA ILE A 51 -1.23 -0.88 3.38
C ILE A 51 0.22 -0.98 2.94
N ASN A 52 1.13 -1.21 3.88
CA ASN A 52 2.56 -1.30 3.59
C ASN A 52 2.98 -2.73 3.21
N VAL A 53 3.96 -2.90 2.31
CA VAL A 53 4.44 -4.23 1.90
C VAL A 53 5.83 -4.51 2.45
N LEU A 54 5.99 -5.61 3.20
CA LEU A 54 7.22 -5.96 3.92
C LEU A 54 7.81 -7.29 3.43
N ASN A 55 9.14 -7.39 3.36
CA ASN A 55 9.84 -8.64 3.00
C ASN A 55 9.57 -9.80 3.97
N LYS A 56 9.31 -9.50 5.23
CA LYS A 56 9.04 -10.50 6.27
C LYS A 56 8.21 -9.85 7.37
N GLN A 57 7.40 -10.66 8.05
CA GLN A 57 6.66 -10.19 9.22
C GLN A 57 7.64 -9.60 10.25
N PRO A 58 7.40 -8.37 10.74
CA PRO A 58 8.24 -7.80 11.78
C PRO A 58 8.10 -8.62 13.07
N GLU A 59 9.21 -8.88 13.76
CA GLU A 59 9.22 -9.65 15.01
C GLU A 59 8.58 -8.86 16.18
N GLU A 60 8.48 -7.54 16.02
CA GLU A 60 7.77 -6.65 16.94
C GLU A 60 6.48 -6.15 16.27
N PRO A 61 5.37 -6.01 17.03
CA PRO A 61 4.15 -5.41 16.49
C PRO A 61 4.47 -3.96 16.10
N VAL A 62 4.51 -3.69 14.80
CA VAL A 62 4.66 -2.34 14.25
C VAL A 62 3.46 -1.51 14.65
N ALA A 63 3.52 -0.91 15.83
CA ALA A 63 2.58 0.10 16.30
C ALA A 63 2.94 1.45 15.67
N GLU A 64 3.11 1.49 14.36
CA GLU A 64 3.41 2.72 13.63
C GLU A 64 2.31 2.99 12.64
N LYS A 65 1.48 3.97 13.05
CA LYS A 65 0.69 4.82 12.17
C LYS A 65 1.62 5.39 11.10
N GLN A 66 1.89 4.63 10.04
CA GLN A 66 2.59 5.16 8.89
C GLN A 66 1.56 5.82 8.00
N THR A 67 1.40 7.11 8.28
CA THR A 67 1.12 8.17 7.32
C THR A 67 1.31 7.67 5.90
N SER A 68 0.19 7.47 5.21
CA SER A 68 0.10 7.63 3.77
C SER A 68 0.93 8.86 3.38
N GLU A 69 2.04 8.66 2.68
CA GLU A 69 2.65 9.69 1.84
C GLU A 69 1.66 9.96 0.69
N SER A 70 0.52 10.55 1.07
CA SER A 70 -0.39 11.19 0.14
C SER A 70 0.38 12.38 -0.42
N SER A 71 0.52 12.35 -1.74
CA SER A 71 0.85 13.50 -2.55
C SER A 71 0.09 14.73 -2.07
N ASP A 72 0.74 15.63 -1.36
CA ASP A 72 0.21 16.95 -1.03
C ASP A 72 1.35 17.97 -1.16
N GLU A 73 1.88 18.11 -2.38
CA GLU A 73 2.75 19.24 -2.73
C GLU A 73 2.01 20.31 -3.55
N GLU A 74 0.69 20.46 -3.40
CA GLU A 74 -0.08 21.47 -4.16
C GLU A 74 -1.20 22.09 -3.32
N SER A 75 -0.91 22.44 -2.06
CA SER A 75 -1.82 23.27 -1.27
C SER A 75 -1.07 24.14 -0.26
N LEU A 76 -1.29 25.46 -0.39
CA LEU A 76 -0.99 26.54 0.57
C LEU A 76 0.33 27.31 0.39
N LYS A 77 0.44 28.07 -0.71
CA LYS A 77 0.96 29.45 -0.63
C LYS A 77 -0.19 30.44 -0.84
N LEU A 78 -1.08 30.52 0.16
CA LEU A 78 -1.96 31.67 0.32
C LEU A 78 -1.12 32.84 0.88
N LYS A 79 -1.15 33.96 0.13
CA LYS A 79 -1.22 35.36 0.59
C LYS A 79 -0.35 35.75 1.79
N MET A 80 0.61 36.65 1.54
CA MET A 80 0.66 38.00 2.13
C MET A 80 2.04 38.57 1.81
N GLU A 81 2.16 39.33 0.73
CA GLU A 81 3.14 40.42 0.69
C GLU A 81 2.31 41.71 0.66
N ASP A 82 2.37 42.38 1.79
CA ASP A 82 1.76 43.65 2.13
C ASP A 82 2.30 44.76 1.20
N PRO A 83 1.45 45.67 0.70
CA PRO A 83 1.89 46.77 -0.16
C PRO A 83 2.73 47.77 0.65
N VAL A 84 3.90 48.15 0.13
CA VAL A 84 4.65 49.33 0.60
C VAL A 84 4.56 50.43 -0.44
#